data_AF-A0A843BU06-F1
#
_entry.id   AF-A0A843BU06-F1
#
_cell.length_a   1.000
_cell.length_b   1.000
_cell.length_c   1.000
_cell.angle_alpha   90.00
_cell.angle_beta   90.00
_cell.angle_gamma   90.00
#
_symmetry.space_group_name_H-M   'P 1'
#
loop_
_entity.id
_entity.type
_entity.pdbx_description
1 polymer ?
#
loop_
_entity_poly.entity_id
_entity_poly.type
_entity_poly.pdbx_seq_one_letter_code
_entity_poly.pdbx_strand_id
1 'polypeptide(L)'
;MNEEISLNQKIDNMKKTTEFLLALDESFTLTNGWKARELLLHLWCWDDEFVKICEFKMKDSLDQCEFEFQKMKIEYSEWNDYMLDKMKEKSFKEAKEKFKVTRLKIIELFEDLIKLPEIVDDEKSFYRTDKILDLWQHDKQHLEAGGAKIEF
;
A
#
# COMPACT_ATOMS: atom_id res chain seq x y z
N MET A 1 4.03 22.21 14.36
CA MET A 1 5.26 21.66 13.77
C MET A 1 5.00 20.16 13.72
N ASN A 2 4.61 19.61 12.57
CA ASN A 2 4.46 18.16 12.46
C ASN A 2 5.86 17.59 12.46
N GLU A 3 6.20 16.75 13.44
CA GLU A 3 7.47 16.05 13.47
C GLU A 3 7.56 15.18 12.21
N GLU A 4 8.63 15.37 11.45
CA GLU A 4 8.88 14.61 10.23
C GLU A 4 9.26 13.18 10.64
N ILE A 5 8.38 12.22 10.30
CA ILE A 5 8.54 10.81 10.66
C ILE A 5 9.66 10.22 9.79
N SER A 6 10.69 9.63 10.41
CA SER A 6 11.81 9.01 9.68
C SER A 6 11.36 7.84 8.79
N LEU A 7 12.11 7.54 7.71
CA LEU A 7 11.80 6.43 6.80
C LEU A 7 11.71 5.07 7.54
N ASN A 8 12.59 4.82 8.51
CA ASN A 8 12.52 3.61 9.36
C ASN A 8 11.20 3.55 10.15
N GLN A 9 10.79 4.67 10.73
CA GLN A 9 9.53 4.73 11.47
C GLN A 9 8.31 4.53 10.54
N LYS A 10 8.38 4.98 9.28
CA LYS A 10 7.34 4.71 8.27
C LYS A 10 7.25 3.20 7.93
N ILE A 11 8.38 2.52 7.78
CA ILE A 11 8.42 1.06 7.60
C ILE A 11 7.83 0.34 8.81
N ASP A 12 8.19 0.76 10.02
CA ASP A 12 7.64 0.18 11.25
C ASP A 12 6.13 0.40 11.36
N ASN A 13 5.63 1.58 11.00
CA ASN A 13 4.20 1.85 10.95
C ASN A 13 3.50 0.95 9.93
N MET A 14 4.12 0.69 8.78
CA MET A 14 3.60 -0.22 7.77
C MET A 14 3.52 -1.67 8.25
N LYS A 15 4.53 -2.13 9.00
CA LYS A 15 4.49 -3.45 9.64
C LYS A 15 3.31 -3.55 10.61
N LYS A 16 3.13 -2.54 11.46
CA LYS A 16 2.02 -2.47 12.42
C LYS A 16 0.64 -2.43 11.73
N THR A 17 0.46 -1.62 10.68
CA THR A 17 -0.81 -1.61 9.92
C THR A 17 -1.07 -2.94 9.25
N THR A 18 -0.03 -3.58 8.71
CA THR A 18 -0.12 -4.92 8.10
C THR A 18 -0.58 -5.96 9.10
N GLU A 19 0.00 -6.00 10.30
CA GLU A 19 -0.43 -6.90 11.38
C GLU A 19 -1.90 -6.69 11.75
N PHE A 20 -2.32 -5.42 11.86
CA PHE A 20 -3.72 -5.09 12.16
C PHE A 20 -4.67 -5.57 11.06
N LEU A 21 -4.37 -5.30 9.79
CA LEU A 21 -5.16 -5.73 8.64
C LEU A 21 -5.24 -7.27 8.56
N LEU A 22 -4.15 -7.96 8.87
CA LEU A 22 -4.12 -9.42 8.94
C LEU A 22 -4.79 -9.99 10.20
N ALA A 23 -5.07 -9.18 11.22
CA ALA A 23 -5.85 -9.61 12.38
C ALA A 23 -7.35 -9.49 12.15
N LEU A 24 -7.80 -8.71 11.14
CA LEU A 24 -9.22 -8.55 10.82
C LEU A 24 -9.90 -9.89 10.54
N ASP A 25 -11.12 -10.01 11.05
CA ASP A 25 -12.06 -11.09 10.75
C ASP A 25 -13.05 -10.67 9.66
N GLU A 26 -13.78 -11.64 9.12
CA GLU A 26 -14.69 -11.44 7.98
C GLU A 26 -15.93 -10.58 8.33
N SER A 27 -16.26 -10.42 9.62
CA SER A 27 -17.37 -9.60 10.08
C SER A 27 -17.06 -8.10 10.10
N PHE A 28 -15.77 -7.72 10.07
CA PHE A 28 -15.36 -6.33 10.06
C PHE A 28 -15.93 -5.60 8.84
N THR A 29 -16.51 -4.42 9.08
CA THR A 29 -17.19 -3.61 8.07
C THR A 29 -16.82 -2.15 8.29
N LEU A 30 -16.42 -1.46 7.21
CA LEU A 30 -16.15 -0.03 7.20
C LEU A 30 -17.44 0.78 7.19
N THR A 31 -17.38 2.06 7.58
CA THR A 31 -18.56 2.95 7.61
C THR A 31 -19.17 3.20 6.23
N ASN A 32 -18.39 3.06 5.16
CA ASN A 32 -18.86 3.14 3.77
C ASN A 32 -19.53 1.84 3.28
N GLY A 33 -19.64 0.82 4.13
CA GLY A 33 -20.28 -0.46 3.82
C GLY A 33 -19.33 -1.56 3.32
N TRP A 34 -18.07 -1.23 3.01
CA TRP A 34 -17.10 -2.25 2.59
C TRP A 34 -16.84 -3.27 3.68
N LYS A 35 -16.82 -4.55 3.29
CA LYS A 35 -16.40 -5.66 4.14
C LYS A 35 -14.89 -5.76 4.18
N ALA A 36 -14.37 -6.43 5.21
CA ALA A 36 -12.94 -6.71 5.35
C ALA A 36 -12.32 -7.31 4.08
N ARG A 37 -13.07 -8.18 3.38
CA ARG A 37 -12.68 -8.75 2.10
C ARG A 37 -12.42 -7.68 1.04
N GLU A 38 -13.34 -6.74 0.86
CA GLU A 38 -13.25 -5.69 -0.17
C GLU A 38 -12.10 -4.73 0.15
N LEU A 39 -11.92 -4.39 1.43
CA LEU A 39 -10.76 -3.63 1.89
C LEU A 39 -9.45 -4.35 1.53
N LEU A 40 -9.31 -5.64 1.86
CA LEU A 40 -8.08 -6.38 1.56
C LEU A 40 -7.82 -6.51 0.06
N LEU A 41 -8.85 -6.70 -0.74
CA LEU A 41 -8.74 -6.72 -2.21
C LEU A 41 -8.29 -5.37 -2.76
N HIS A 42 -8.88 -4.28 -2.27
CA HIS A 42 -8.50 -2.92 -2.65
C HIS A 42 -7.04 -2.63 -2.30
N LEU A 43 -6.63 -2.91 -1.06
CA LEU A 43 -5.25 -2.70 -0.62
C LEU A 43 -4.26 -3.58 -1.39
N TRP A 44 -4.61 -4.85 -1.65
CA TRP A 44 -3.76 -5.74 -2.45
C TRP A 44 -3.55 -5.21 -3.88
N CYS A 45 -4.56 -4.62 -4.54
CA CYS A 45 -4.36 -4.03 -5.87
C CYS A 45 -3.35 -2.89 -5.85
N TRP A 46 -3.46 -2.01 -4.86
CA TRP A 46 -2.51 -0.93 -4.68
C TRP A 46 -1.12 -1.45 -4.38
N ASP A 47 -1.03 -2.46 -3.51
CA ASP A 47 0.23 -3.11 -3.19
C ASP A 47 0.94 -3.64 -4.46
N ASP A 48 0.23 -4.30 -5.37
CA ASP A 48 0.80 -4.78 -6.63
C ASP A 48 1.34 -3.61 -7.51
N GLU A 49 0.68 -2.45 -7.51
CA GLU A 49 1.18 -1.24 -8.18
C GLU A 49 2.45 -0.70 -7.48
N PHE A 50 2.48 -0.66 -6.15
CA PHE A 50 3.64 -0.19 -5.39
C PHE A 50 4.85 -1.11 -5.55
N VAL A 51 4.65 -2.43 -5.64
CA VAL A 51 5.73 -3.38 -5.99
C VAL A 51 6.37 -3.00 -7.32
N LYS A 52 5.56 -2.69 -8.35
CA LYS A 52 6.09 -2.27 -9.66
C LYS A 52 6.93 -1.00 -9.50
N ILE A 53 6.43 0.02 -8.81
CA ILE A 53 7.15 1.28 -8.59
C ILE A 53 8.51 1.02 -7.92
N CYS A 54 8.55 0.18 -6.89
CA CYS A 54 9.78 -0.17 -6.20
C CYS A 54 10.78 -0.86 -7.15
N GLU A 55 10.32 -1.84 -7.93
CA GLU A 55 11.17 -2.58 -8.86
C GLU A 55 11.73 -1.68 -9.97
N PHE A 56 10.96 -0.71 -10.47
CA PHE A 56 11.45 0.29 -11.43
C PHE A 56 12.42 1.27 -10.76
N LYS A 57 12.15 1.67 -9.51
CA LYS A 57 13.04 2.54 -8.73
C LYS A 57 14.39 1.90 -8.47
N MET A 58 14.44 0.64 -8.08
CA MET A 58 15.70 -0.10 -7.88
C MET A 58 16.54 -0.23 -9.16
N LYS A 59 15.93 -0.01 -10.33
CA LYS A 59 16.58 -0.06 -11.65
C LYS A 59 16.80 1.33 -12.25
N ASP A 60 16.58 2.39 -11.48
CA ASP A 60 16.62 3.79 -11.93
C ASP A 60 15.82 4.05 -13.23
N SER A 61 14.63 3.44 -13.33
CA SER A 61 13.76 3.52 -14.54
C SER A 61 12.34 3.95 -14.19
N LEU A 62 12.17 4.77 -13.15
CA LEU A 62 10.87 5.29 -12.73
C LEU A 62 10.14 6.07 -13.82
N ASP A 63 10.86 6.67 -14.76
CA ASP A 63 10.32 7.36 -15.94
C ASP A 63 9.51 6.42 -16.86
N GLN A 64 9.78 5.12 -16.80
CA GLN A 64 9.07 4.08 -17.54
C GLN A 64 7.96 3.41 -16.72
N CYS A 65 7.82 3.79 -15.44
CA CYS A 65 6.79 3.25 -14.57
C CYS A 65 5.46 3.95 -14.82
N GLU A 66 4.49 3.20 -15.32
CA GLU A 66 3.13 3.67 -15.56
C GLU A 66 2.16 2.74 -14.83
N PHE A 67 1.25 3.35 -14.06
CA PHE A 67 0.20 2.65 -13.32
C PHE A 67 -0.78 1.96 -14.28
N GLU A 68 -1.41 0.87 -13.82
CA GLU A 68 -2.35 0.12 -14.65
C GLU A 68 -3.54 0.97 -15.11
N PHE A 69 -4.09 1.86 -14.28
CA PHE A 69 -5.18 2.76 -14.69
C PHE A 69 -4.77 3.74 -15.79
N GLN A 70 -3.50 4.22 -15.78
CA GLN A 70 -2.96 5.09 -16.82
C GLN A 70 -2.85 4.34 -18.15
N LYS A 71 -2.34 3.10 -18.11
CA LYS A 71 -2.29 2.20 -19.29
C LYS A 71 -3.67 1.95 -19.87
N MET A 72 -4.65 1.75 -18.98
CA MET A 72 -6.04 1.50 -19.35
C MET A 72 -6.78 2.76 -19.83
N LYS A 73 -6.23 3.95 -19.58
CA LYS A 73 -6.85 5.26 -19.87
C LYS A 73 -8.23 5.41 -19.23
N ILE A 74 -8.34 4.99 -17.97
CA ILE A 74 -9.55 5.14 -17.15
C ILE A 74 -9.24 5.99 -15.92
N GLU A 75 -10.29 6.57 -15.33
CA GLU A 75 -10.12 7.35 -14.11
C GLU A 75 -9.74 6.47 -12.92
N TYR A 76 -9.03 7.05 -11.96
CA TYR A 76 -8.59 6.36 -10.74
C TYR A 76 -9.76 5.66 -10.01
N SER A 77 -10.91 6.32 -9.91
CA SER A 77 -12.10 5.75 -9.26
C SER A 77 -12.66 4.57 -10.05
N GLU A 78 -12.70 4.68 -11.38
CA GLU A 78 -13.16 3.62 -12.27
C GLU A 78 -12.25 2.39 -12.22
N TRP A 79 -10.94 2.60 -12.07
CA TRP A 79 -9.98 1.52 -11.90
C TRP A 79 -10.18 0.74 -10.60
N ASN A 80 -10.44 1.44 -9.48
CA ASN A 80 -10.74 0.77 -8.21
C ASN A 80 -11.97 -0.15 -8.34
N ASP A 81 -13.05 0.35 -8.94
CA ASP A 81 -14.28 -0.41 -9.16
C ASP A 81 -14.03 -1.60 -10.11
N TYR A 82 -13.28 -1.37 -11.20
CA TYR A 82 -12.90 -2.42 -12.14
C TYR A 82 -12.10 -3.55 -11.46
N MET A 83 -11.12 -3.20 -10.63
CA MET A 83 -10.29 -4.19 -9.94
C MET A 83 -11.09 -4.99 -8.91
N LEU A 84 -12.00 -4.35 -8.18
CA LEU A 84 -12.90 -5.03 -7.25
C LEU A 84 -13.85 -5.99 -7.98
N ASP A 85 -14.44 -5.59 -9.11
CA ASP A 85 -15.30 -6.49 -9.90
C ASP A 85 -14.51 -7.67 -10.48
N LYS A 86 -13.29 -7.42 -11.00
CA LYS A 86 -12.39 -8.46 -11.52
C LYS A 86 -12.04 -9.52 -10.48
N MET A 87 -12.04 -9.17 -9.19
CA MET A 87 -11.69 -10.06 -8.09
C MET A 87 -12.90 -10.44 -7.20
N LYS A 88 -14.13 -10.14 -7.60
CA LYS A 88 -15.32 -10.35 -6.76
C LYS A 88 -15.52 -11.81 -6.30
N GLU A 89 -15.05 -12.76 -7.10
CA GLU A 89 -15.11 -14.20 -6.83
C GLU A 89 -14.04 -14.66 -5.83
N LYS A 90 -13.09 -13.79 -5.46
CA LYS A 90 -12.09 -14.11 -4.44
C LYS A 90 -12.73 -14.20 -3.07
N SER A 91 -12.38 -15.26 -2.36
CA SER A 91 -12.78 -15.46 -0.97
C SER A 91 -12.02 -14.52 -0.03
N PHE A 92 -12.55 -14.31 1.18
CA PHE A 92 -11.84 -13.57 2.23
C PHE A 92 -10.46 -14.19 2.53
N LYS A 93 -10.38 -15.52 2.56
CA LYS A 93 -9.12 -16.26 2.78
C LYS A 93 -8.09 -15.97 1.68
N GLU A 94 -8.50 -16.03 0.41
CA GLU A 94 -7.60 -15.71 -0.71
C GLU A 94 -7.14 -14.25 -0.68
N ALA A 95 -8.06 -13.30 -0.42
CA ALA A 95 -7.73 -11.88 -0.32
C ALA A 95 -6.66 -11.65 0.78
N LYS A 96 -6.85 -12.28 1.95
CA LYS A 96 -5.92 -12.17 3.08
C LYS A 96 -4.55 -12.79 2.80
N GLU A 97 -4.52 -13.96 2.16
CA GLU A 97 -3.27 -14.62 1.78
C GLU A 97 -2.50 -13.81 0.74
N LYS A 98 -3.18 -13.30 -0.28
CA LYS A 98 -2.56 -12.49 -1.34
C LYS A 98 -2.07 -11.14 -0.81
N PHE A 99 -2.91 -10.44 -0.06
CA PHE A 99 -2.50 -9.21 0.63
C PHE A 99 -1.26 -9.45 1.49
N LYS A 100 -1.24 -10.50 2.32
CA LYS A 100 -0.06 -10.83 3.16
C LYS A 100 1.20 -10.98 2.33
N VAL A 101 1.15 -11.79 1.27
CA VAL A 101 2.33 -12.09 0.44
C VAL A 101 2.84 -10.82 -0.24
N THR A 102 1.97 -10.04 -0.86
CA THR A 102 2.37 -8.82 -1.55
C THR A 102 2.88 -7.76 -0.56
N ARG A 103 2.21 -7.59 0.58
CA ARG A 103 2.61 -6.60 1.57
C ARG A 103 3.97 -6.89 2.20
N LEU A 104 4.28 -8.15 2.49
CA LEU A 104 5.61 -8.54 2.96
C LEU A 104 6.68 -8.22 1.92
N LYS A 105 6.41 -8.50 0.63
CA LYS A 105 7.32 -8.12 -0.46
C LYS A 105 7.55 -6.61 -0.53
N ILE A 106 6.51 -5.79 -0.34
CA ILE A 106 6.65 -4.33 -0.30
C ILE A 106 7.55 -3.88 0.85
N ILE A 107 7.32 -4.42 2.05
CA ILE A 107 8.13 -4.08 3.22
C ILE A 107 9.59 -4.43 2.97
N GLU A 108 9.89 -5.61 2.42
CA GLU A 108 11.25 -6.00 2.03
C GLU A 108 11.86 -5.02 1.01
N LEU A 109 11.12 -4.68 -0.04
CA LEU A 109 11.57 -3.71 -1.06
C LEU A 109 11.85 -2.33 -0.46
N PHE A 110 11.05 -1.90 0.51
CA PHE A 110 11.24 -0.65 1.23
C PHE A 110 12.47 -0.68 2.12
N GLU A 111 12.68 -1.76 2.86
CA GLU A 111 13.89 -1.95 3.65
C GLU A 111 15.15 -1.92 2.78
N ASP A 112 15.09 -2.44 1.57
CA ASP A 112 16.21 -2.41 0.63
C ASP A 112 16.41 -1.03 0.00
N LEU A 113 15.34 -0.35 -0.39
CA LEU A 113 15.41 1.00 -0.98
C LEU A 113 16.05 2.02 -0.03
N ILE A 114 15.77 1.96 1.26
CA ILE A 114 16.33 2.94 2.21
C ILE A 114 17.81 2.71 2.54
N LYS A 115 18.39 1.58 2.12
CA LYS A 115 19.83 1.29 2.26
C LYS A 115 20.66 1.88 1.14
N LEU A 116 20.02 2.30 0.03
CA LEU A 116 20.69 2.88 -1.12
C LEU A 116 21.17 4.30 -0.81
N PRO A 117 22.48 4.60 -0.92
CA PRO A 117 23.04 5.92 -0.57
C PRO A 117 22.36 7.06 -1.33
N GLU A 118 22.07 6.87 -2.62
CA GLU A 118 21.40 7.86 -3.46
C GLU A 118 19.99 8.22 -2.95
N ILE A 119 19.30 7.31 -2.25
CA ILE A 119 17.99 7.61 -1.67
C ILE A 119 18.12 8.48 -0.42
N VAL A 120 19.23 8.37 0.29
CA VAL A 120 19.50 9.13 1.51
C VAL A 120 20.13 10.49 1.19
N ASP A 121 20.96 10.54 0.15
CA ASP A 121 21.79 11.71 -0.18
C ASP A 121 21.19 12.62 -1.26
N ASP A 122 20.39 12.09 -2.21
CA ASP A 122 19.71 12.88 -3.23
C ASP A 122 18.28 13.26 -2.81
N GLU A 123 18.05 14.55 -2.58
CA GLU A 123 16.77 15.09 -2.08
C GLU A 123 15.57 14.69 -2.95
N LYS A 124 15.75 14.64 -4.27
CA LYS A 124 14.68 14.25 -5.20
C LYS A 124 14.34 12.77 -5.08
N SER A 125 15.35 11.92 -4.94
CA SER A 125 15.21 10.48 -4.76
C SER A 125 14.65 10.14 -3.39
N PHE A 126 15.09 10.86 -2.35
CA PHE A 126 14.53 10.84 -1.00
C PHE A 126 13.04 11.16 -1.03
N TYR A 127 12.65 12.33 -1.54
CA TYR A 127 11.24 12.77 -1.56
C TYR A 127 10.33 11.77 -2.29
N ARG A 128 10.81 11.18 -3.39
CA ARG A 128 10.06 10.14 -4.11
C ARG A 128 9.92 8.87 -3.27
N THR A 129 10.95 8.43 -2.55
CA THR A 129 10.86 7.26 -1.64
C THR A 129 9.94 7.56 -0.47
N ASP A 130 10.04 8.75 0.10
CA ASP A 130 9.24 9.22 1.22
C ASP A 130 7.74 9.12 0.92
N LYS A 131 7.32 9.57 -0.27
CA LYS A 131 5.94 9.47 -0.74
C LYS A 131 5.47 8.05 -0.97
N ILE A 132 6.36 7.18 -1.45
CA ILE A 132 6.06 5.76 -1.63
C ILE A 132 5.86 5.08 -0.26
N LEU A 133 6.66 5.47 0.74
CA LEU A 133 6.57 4.95 2.11
C LEU A 133 5.37 5.45 2.89
N ASP A 134 4.65 6.48 2.43
CA ASP A 134 3.40 6.96 3.04
C ASP A 134 2.21 5.98 2.87
N LEU A 135 2.41 4.79 2.27
CA LEU A 135 1.38 3.75 2.13
C LEU A 135 0.72 3.37 3.47
N TRP A 136 1.45 3.37 4.59
CA TRP A 136 0.87 3.10 5.91
C TRP A 136 -0.18 4.14 6.31
N GLN A 137 -0.02 5.39 5.85
CA GLN A 137 -1.00 6.45 6.10
C GLN A 137 -2.27 6.22 5.30
N HIS A 138 -2.16 5.72 4.07
CA HIS A 138 -3.31 5.28 3.27
C HIS A 138 -4.07 4.14 3.97
N ASP A 139 -3.37 3.11 4.46
CA ASP A 139 -4.03 2.04 5.24
C ASP A 139 -4.72 2.57 6.50
N LYS A 140 -4.01 3.44 7.23
CA LYS A 140 -4.51 4.06 8.46
C LYS A 140 -5.82 4.81 8.20
N GLN A 141 -5.92 5.58 7.12
CA GLN A 141 -7.13 6.31 6.76
C GLN A 141 -8.32 5.36 6.52
N HIS A 142 -8.12 4.23 5.83
CA HIS A 142 -9.18 3.24 5.65
C HIS A 142 -9.62 2.62 6.98
N LEU A 143 -8.66 2.27 7.84
CA LEU A 143 -8.95 1.68 9.15
C LEU A 143 -9.69 2.65 10.08
N GLU A 144 -9.26 3.92 10.12
CA GLU A 144 -9.92 4.98 10.88
C GLU A 144 -11.32 5.29 10.34
N ALA A 145 -11.51 5.25 9.02
CA ALA A 145 -12.84 5.30 8.42
C ALA A 145 -13.72 4.10 8.84
N GLY A 146 -13.12 2.98 9.21
CA GLY A 146 -13.80 1.82 9.82
C GLY A 146 -14.08 1.95 11.32
N GLY A 147 -13.70 3.07 11.94
CA GLY A 147 -13.83 3.29 13.38
C GLY A 147 -12.70 2.69 14.22
N ALA A 148 -11.66 2.12 13.59
CA ALA A 148 -10.46 1.70 14.32
C ALA A 148 -9.67 2.94 14.76
N LYS A 149 -9.30 3.02 16.05
CA LYS A 149 -8.41 4.08 16.53
C LYS A 149 -6.97 3.58 16.47
N ILE A 150 -6.18 4.16 15.58
CA ILE A 150 -4.80 3.75 15.34
C ILE A 150 -3.84 4.84 15.83
N GLU A 151 -3.28 4.60 17.02
CA GLU A 151 -2.25 5.44 17.63
C GLU A 151 -0.89 4.77 17.39
N PHE A 152 -0.06 5.39 16.55
CA PHE A 152 1.33 5.01 16.30
C PHE A 152 2.24 6.19 16.58
#